data_AF-A0A0S8FZW0-F1
#
_entry.id   AF-A0A0S8FZW0-F1
#
_cell.length_a   1.000
_cell.length_b   1.000
_cell.length_c   1.000
_cell.angle_alpha   90.00
_cell.angle_beta   90.00
_cell.angle_gamma   90.00
#
_symmetry.space_group_name_H-M   'P 1'
#
loop_
_entity.id
_entity.type
_entity.pdbx_description
1 polymer ?
#
loop_
_entity_poly.entity_id
_entity_poly.type
_entity_poly.pdbx_seq_one_letter_code
_entity_poly.pdbx_strand_id
1 'polypeptide(L)'
;MRKRLLNVMLAALLSGGVAACDEESSILDPDASPQGIELGLMVDEDLVDAVIADAEAALDATLGPVSGAAFEGQLPGFFAGVPDQELVQAARTKLQEECRPLFRQAREAWRHGDAEEAARYAYQGRYCVAEALVMVFGEEAYDHLWQRLEQVKVWLEERVDQEASELLNRINELMAEAEGIKNDSDLEDALTQATERLVLALQIGHRERVHQRHREMASHARLSVFMGHSALQLAAQIVAEGAEPTEEQVRVLRHAQHLVAHAAEALDVGRYPLAFGLGREAVNVALVAVMLEPGIEQARVEAMVQLAQMAVAAAEEATTGMDPQSFAVRLLEQATNLQQRGNAIAFTQPRAAIYVLWHASIVAYGVIGLVSG
;
A
#
# COMPACT_ATOMS: atom_id res chain seq x y z
N MET A 1 17.45 -35.68 -18.08
CA MET A 1 18.10 -34.43 -18.55
C MET A 1 17.18 -33.21 -18.52
N ARG A 2 15.93 -33.27 -19.01
CA ARG A 2 14.98 -32.12 -18.98
C ARG A 2 14.67 -31.55 -17.57
N LYS A 3 14.51 -32.39 -16.53
CA LYS A 3 14.30 -31.93 -15.14
C LYS A 3 15.50 -31.17 -14.54
N ARG A 4 16.74 -31.50 -14.95
CA ARG A 4 17.94 -30.76 -14.50
C ARG A 4 18.09 -29.43 -15.23
N LEU A 5 17.69 -29.35 -16.51
CA LEU A 5 17.71 -28.10 -17.27
C LEU A 5 16.67 -27.09 -16.75
N LEU A 6 15.49 -27.58 -16.36
CA LEU A 6 14.43 -26.74 -15.76
C LEU A 6 14.85 -26.20 -14.38
N ASN A 7 15.43 -27.05 -13.52
CA ASN A 7 15.90 -26.61 -12.21
C ASN A 7 17.11 -25.67 -12.31
N VAL A 8 17.96 -25.80 -13.34
CA VAL A 8 19.07 -24.86 -13.59
C VAL A 8 18.56 -23.54 -14.18
N MET A 9 17.50 -23.52 -14.99
CA MET A 9 16.86 -22.28 -15.44
C MET A 9 16.07 -21.58 -14.33
N LEU A 10 15.41 -22.33 -13.45
CA LEU A 10 14.76 -21.79 -12.25
C LEU A 10 15.79 -21.23 -11.27
N ALA A 11 16.90 -21.96 -11.05
CA ALA A 11 18.01 -21.49 -10.24
C ALA A 11 18.69 -20.26 -10.86
N ALA A 12 18.81 -20.16 -12.20
CA ALA A 12 19.35 -18.99 -12.88
C ALA A 12 18.42 -17.76 -12.82
N LEU A 13 17.09 -17.97 -12.84
CA LEU A 13 16.09 -16.92 -12.62
C LEU A 13 16.06 -16.46 -11.16
N LEU A 14 16.26 -17.37 -10.20
CA LEU A 14 16.33 -17.06 -8.78
C LEU A 14 17.69 -16.46 -8.37
N SER A 15 18.81 -16.91 -8.96
CA SER A 15 20.14 -16.33 -8.71
C SER A 15 20.36 -15.00 -9.43
N GLY A 16 19.70 -14.78 -10.56
CA GLY A 16 19.60 -13.45 -11.19
C GLY A 16 18.78 -12.47 -10.35
N GLY A 17 17.79 -12.96 -9.59
CA GLY A 17 16.99 -12.17 -8.64
C GLY A 17 17.68 -11.86 -7.31
N VAL A 18 18.77 -12.54 -6.95
CA VAL A 18 19.55 -12.24 -5.73
C VAL A 18 20.78 -11.37 -6.05
N ALA A 19 21.32 -11.43 -7.27
CA ALA A 19 22.46 -10.59 -7.69
C ALA A 19 22.08 -9.21 -8.25
N ALA A 20 20.80 -8.95 -8.51
CA ALA A 20 20.28 -7.62 -8.89
C ALA A 20 19.70 -6.83 -7.70
N CYS A 21 19.88 -7.33 -6.47
CA CYS A 21 19.41 -6.69 -5.24
C CYS A 21 20.55 -6.18 -4.34
N ASP A 22 21.78 -6.12 -4.84
CA ASP A 22 22.93 -5.51 -4.15
C ASP A 22 23.35 -4.16 -4.76
N GLU A 23 22.61 -3.64 -5.73
CA GLU A 23 22.65 -2.21 -6.03
C GLU A 23 21.52 -1.55 -5.24
N GLU A 24 21.90 -1.16 -4.02
CA GLU A 24 21.49 0.09 -3.40
C GLU A 24 20.68 0.96 -4.37
N SER A 25 19.36 1.07 -4.13
CA SER A 25 18.69 2.35 -4.36
C SER A 25 19.33 3.35 -3.41
N SER A 26 20.55 3.73 -3.77
CA SER A 26 21.36 4.79 -3.24
C SER A 26 20.59 6.09 -3.49
N ILE A 27 19.60 6.32 -2.64
CA ILE A 27 19.23 7.65 -2.18
C ILE A 27 20.39 8.29 -1.40
N LEU A 28 21.45 7.51 -1.13
CA LEU A 28 22.78 7.96 -0.71
C LEU A 28 23.62 8.41 -1.91
N ASP A 29 23.09 9.35 -2.70
CA ASP A 29 23.99 10.22 -3.46
C ASP A 29 24.96 10.88 -2.44
N PRO A 30 26.28 10.99 -2.71
CA PRO A 30 27.33 11.21 -1.69
C PRO A 30 27.29 12.55 -0.92
N ASP A 31 26.27 13.37 -1.12
CA ASP A 31 26.09 14.70 -0.52
C ASP A 31 24.87 14.80 0.42
N ALA A 32 24.26 13.66 0.82
CA ALA A 32 23.07 13.62 1.68
C ALA A 32 23.34 14.12 3.11
N SER A 33 23.37 15.44 3.29
CA SER A 33 23.22 16.05 4.61
C SER A 33 21.81 15.72 5.15
N PRO A 34 21.63 15.56 6.47
CA PRO A 34 20.30 15.36 7.08
C PRO A 34 19.28 16.43 6.63
N GLN A 35 19.76 17.64 6.32
CA GLN A 35 19.00 18.76 5.80
C GLN A 35 18.51 18.53 4.35
N GLY A 36 19.33 17.90 3.50
CA GLY A 36 18.94 17.52 2.14
C GLY A 36 17.89 16.40 2.13
N ILE A 37 17.97 15.47 3.08
CA ILE A 37 16.94 14.44 3.28
C ILE A 37 15.63 15.09 3.71
N GLU A 38 15.64 15.92 4.76
CA GLU A 38 14.45 16.61 5.26
C GLU A 38 13.79 17.48 4.17
N LEU A 39 14.59 18.21 3.40
CA LEU A 39 14.11 19.03 2.29
C LEU A 39 13.49 18.20 1.16
N GLY A 40 14.10 17.06 0.81
CA GLY A 40 13.53 16.12 -0.16
C GLY A 40 12.12 15.67 0.23
N LEU A 41 11.81 15.57 1.53
CA LEU A 41 10.48 15.24 2.04
C LEU A 41 9.51 16.41 1.96
N MET A 42 10.02 17.61 2.22
CA MET A 42 9.22 18.83 2.19
C MET A 42 8.69 19.15 0.78
N VAL A 43 9.36 18.66 -0.26
CA VAL A 43 9.00 18.85 -1.66
C VAL A 43 8.44 17.60 -2.34
N ASP A 44 8.27 16.49 -1.62
CA ASP A 44 7.67 15.28 -2.18
C ASP A 44 6.23 15.53 -2.64
N GLU A 45 5.91 15.14 -3.87
CA GLU A 45 4.61 15.43 -4.50
C GLU A 45 3.44 14.75 -3.77
N ASP A 46 3.61 13.48 -3.41
CA ASP A 46 2.55 12.70 -2.75
C ASP A 46 2.31 13.22 -1.33
N LEU A 47 3.37 13.63 -0.62
CA LEU A 47 3.25 14.18 0.73
C LEU A 47 2.64 15.59 0.74
N VAL A 48 3.04 16.44 -0.19
CA VAL A 48 2.44 17.77 -0.36
C VAL A 48 0.96 17.65 -0.69
N ASP A 49 0.60 16.80 -1.65
CA ASP A 49 -0.80 16.61 -2.03
C ASP A 49 -1.61 16.00 -0.88
N ALA A 50 -1.03 15.11 -0.08
CA ALA A 50 -1.69 14.57 1.11
C ALA A 50 -1.94 15.65 2.17
N VAL A 51 -1.00 16.57 2.41
CA VAL A 51 -1.17 17.69 3.36
C VAL A 51 -2.28 18.64 2.89
N ILE A 52 -2.31 18.98 1.60
CA ILE A 52 -3.32 19.88 1.04
C ILE A 52 -4.69 19.20 1.02
N ALA A 53 -4.77 17.93 0.62
CA ALA A 53 -6.01 17.17 0.62
C ALA A 53 -6.57 16.98 2.04
N ASP A 54 -5.71 16.79 3.04
CA ASP A 54 -6.12 16.73 4.44
C ASP A 54 -6.69 18.07 4.93
N ALA A 55 -6.08 19.20 4.52
CA ALA A 55 -6.60 20.53 4.83
C ALA A 55 -7.94 20.79 4.13
N GLU A 56 -8.08 20.43 2.86
CA GLU A 56 -9.34 20.49 2.11
C GLU A 56 -10.43 19.62 2.80
N ALA A 57 -10.10 18.40 3.21
CA ALA A 57 -11.02 17.51 3.90
C ALA A 57 -11.46 18.05 5.27
N ALA A 58 -10.58 18.71 6.01
CA ALA A 58 -10.92 19.37 7.27
C ALA A 58 -11.91 20.53 7.05
N LEU A 59 -11.70 21.35 6.02
CA LEU A 59 -12.64 22.39 5.59
C LEU A 59 -13.99 21.78 5.17
N ASP A 60 -13.98 20.68 4.43
CA ASP A 60 -15.19 20.00 3.94
C ASP A 60 -16.02 19.40 5.06
N ALA A 61 -15.38 18.83 6.08
CA ALA A 61 -16.06 18.26 7.25
C ALA A 61 -16.91 19.30 8.01
N THR A 62 -16.60 20.59 7.84
CA THR A 62 -17.32 21.68 8.52
C THR A 62 -18.55 22.20 7.78
N LEU A 63 -18.63 21.92 6.48
CA LEU A 63 -19.78 22.31 5.65
C LEU A 63 -20.96 21.34 5.77
N GLY A 64 -20.80 20.23 6.49
CA GLY A 64 -21.78 19.13 6.49
C GLY A 64 -21.90 18.46 5.10
N PRO A 65 -22.67 17.36 4.98
CA PRO A 65 -22.78 16.65 3.72
C PRO A 65 -23.48 17.53 2.66
N VAL A 66 -22.73 17.94 1.63
CA VAL A 66 -23.22 18.72 0.46
C VAL A 66 -24.07 17.87 -0.51
N SER A 67 -24.31 16.59 -0.20
CA SER A 67 -25.22 15.74 -0.98
C SER A 67 -26.00 14.82 -0.05
N GLY A 68 -27.32 14.74 -0.23
CA GLY A 68 -28.27 13.99 0.59
C GLY A 68 -28.11 12.46 0.62
N ALA A 69 -26.93 11.97 0.98
CA ALA A 69 -26.71 10.63 1.46
C ALA A 69 -26.45 10.73 2.96
N ALA A 70 -27.41 10.28 3.77
CA ALA A 70 -27.23 10.12 5.20
C ALA A 70 -26.10 9.11 5.43
N PHE A 71 -24.93 9.59 5.85
CA PHE A 71 -23.89 8.75 6.42
C PHE A 71 -24.35 8.38 7.82
N GLU A 72 -24.84 7.14 8.01
CA GLU A 72 -25.10 6.55 9.32
C GLU A 72 -23.78 6.17 10.00
N GLY A 73 -23.00 7.19 10.33
CA GLY A 73 -21.82 7.12 11.15
C GLY A 73 -21.60 8.52 11.69
N GLN A 74 -21.79 8.71 12.99
CA GLN A 74 -21.49 9.99 13.63
C GLN A 74 -20.03 10.35 13.33
N LEU A 75 -19.82 11.31 12.43
CA LEU A 75 -18.61 12.12 12.46
C LEU A 75 -18.56 12.73 13.87
N PRO A 76 -17.46 12.57 14.61
CA PRO A 76 -17.31 13.29 15.87
C PRO A 76 -17.60 14.77 15.62
N GLY A 77 -18.44 15.38 16.43
CA GLY A 77 -18.72 16.82 16.31
C GLY A 77 -17.45 17.58 16.64
N PHE A 78 -16.68 17.96 15.62
CA PHE A 78 -15.28 18.38 15.76
C PHE A 78 -15.07 19.89 15.98
N PHE A 79 -16.08 20.75 15.77
CA PHE A 79 -15.91 22.21 15.87
C PHE A 79 -17.07 22.85 16.63
N ALA A 80 -16.77 23.80 17.53
CA ALA A 80 -17.75 24.40 18.45
C ALA A 80 -18.70 25.43 17.79
N GLY A 81 -18.61 25.63 16.48
CA GLY A 81 -19.53 26.46 15.68
C GLY A 81 -19.48 26.06 14.21
N VAL A 82 -20.56 26.34 13.46
CA VAL A 82 -20.53 26.25 11.99
C VAL A 82 -19.65 27.39 11.48
N PRO A 83 -18.52 27.13 10.80
CA PRO A 83 -17.65 28.19 10.32
C PRO A 83 -18.36 29.05 9.27
N ASP A 84 -17.94 30.31 9.15
CA ASP A 84 -18.45 31.20 8.11
C ASP A 84 -18.14 30.62 6.72
N GLN A 85 -19.17 30.43 5.90
CA GLN A 85 -19.03 29.87 4.55
C GLN A 85 -18.14 30.74 3.66
N GLU A 86 -18.11 32.06 3.88
CA GLU A 86 -17.21 32.96 3.15
C GLU A 86 -15.75 32.69 3.51
N LEU A 87 -15.44 32.46 4.79
CA LEU A 87 -14.09 32.11 5.25
C LEU A 87 -13.67 30.72 4.74
N VAL A 88 -14.57 29.73 4.75
CA VAL A 88 -14.28 28.40 4.21
C VAL A 88 -13.96 28.47 2.72
N GLN A 89 -14.73 29.25 1.95
CA GLN A 89 -14.48 29.40 0.52
C GLN A 89 -13.19 30.19 0.24
N ALA A 90 -12.89 31.21 1.05
CA ALA A 90 -11.63 31.95 0.95
C ALA A 90 -10.43 31.04 1.26
N ALA A 91 -10.50 30.22 2.31
CA ALA A 91 -9.46 29.26 2.66
C ALA A 91 -9.25 28.21 1.55
N ARG A 92 -10.32 27.71 0.92
CA ARG A 92 -10.21 26.82 -0.25
C ARG A 92 -9.51 27.47 -1.43
N THR A 93 -9.89 28.70 -1.77
CA THR A 93 -9.24 29.45 -2.85
C THR A 93 -7.75 29.63 -2.53
N LYS A 94 -7.40 29.96 -1.28
CA LYS A 94 -6.02 30.06 -0.82
C LYS A 94 -5.24 28.75 -0.99
N LEU A 95 -5.81 27.61 -0.57
CA LEU A 95 -5.20 26.30 -0.76
C LEU A 95 -4.93 25.98 -2.24
N GLN A 96 -5.88 26.29 -3.12
CA GLN A 96 -5.81 25.96 -4.54
C GLN A 96 -4.93 26.91 -5.36
N GLU A 97 -5.07 28.21 -5.13
CA GLU A 97 -4.47 29.27 -5.95
C GLU A 97 -3.16 29.80 -5.38
N GLU A 98 -2.89 29.66 -4.07
CA GLU A 98 -1.66 30.15 -3.44
C GLU A 98 -0.77 29.00 -2.96
N CYS A 99 -1.30 28.08 -2.15
CA CYS A 99 -0.47 27.07 -1.50
C CYS A 99 0.07 26.02 -2.49
N ARG A 100 -0.78 25.48 -3.39
CA ARG A 100 -0.35 24.51 -4.42
C ARG A 100 0.77 25.05 -5.33
N PRO A 101 0.71 26.29 -5.86
CA PRO A 101 1.83 26.88 -6.61
C PRO A 101 3.13 26.98 -5.83
N LEU A 102 3.11 27.33 -4.53
CA LEU A 102 4.32 27.42 -3.72
C LEU A 102 5.05 26.07 -3.62
N PHE A 103 4.32 24.98 -3.39
CA PHE A 103 4.94 23.65 -3.38
C PHE A 103 5.41 23.19 -4.77
N ARG A 104 4.76 23.64 -5.85
CA ARG A 104 5.26 23.40 -7.22
C ARG A 104 6.59 24.12 -7.44
N GLN A 105 6.70 25.38 -7.00
CA GLN A 105 7.95 26.15 -7.06
C GLN A 105 9.06 25.50 -6.21
N ALA A 106 8.72 24.99 -5.03
CA ALA A 106 9.65 24.25 -4.17
C ALA A 106 10.24 23.02 -4.89
N ARG A 107 9.38 22.25 -5.57
CA ARG A 107 9.80 21.09 -6.39
C ARG A 107 10.67 21.48 -7.56
N GLU A 108 10.30 22.55 -8.26
CA GLU A 108 11.09 23.05 -9.38
C GLU A 108 12.47 23.48 -8.89
N ALA A 109 12.57 24.25 -7.81
CA ALA A 109 13.85 24.64 -7.21
C ALA A 109 14.70 23.43 -6.82
N TRP A 110 14.10 22.42 -6.16
CA TRP A 110 14.78 21.18 -5.78
C TRP A 110 15.33 20.43 -7.00
N ARG A 111 14.54 20.29 -8.07
CA ARG A 111 14.96 19.64 -9.32
C ARG A 111 16.12 20.36 -10.02
N HIS A 112 16.26 21.66 -9.80
CA HIS A 112 17.39 22.45 -10.32
C HIS A 112 18.61 22.45 -9.38
N GLY A 113 18.55 21.75 -8.25
CA GLY A 113 19.61 21.69 -7.24
C GLY A 113 19.67 22.92 -6.32
N ASP A 114 18.64 23.77 -6.33
CA ASP A 114 18.56 24.95 -5.46
C ASP A 114 17.84 24.59 -4.16
N ALA A 115 18.62 24.06 -3.20
CA ALA A 115 18.09 23.59 -1.93
C ALA A 115 17.56 24.74 -1.04
N GLU A 116 18.20 25.90 -1.07
CA GLU A 116 17.79 27.05 -0.25
C GLU A 116 16.42 27.57 -0.71
N GLU A 117 16.27 27.75 -2.02
CA GLU A 117 15.03 28.24 -2.61
C GLU A 117 13.89 27.19 -2.47
N ALA A 118 14.22 25.91 -2.61
CA ALA A 118 13.27 24.83 -2.35
C ALA A 118 12.77 24.84 -0.90
N ALA A 119 13.67 25.02 0.08
CA ALA A 119 13.31 25.08 1.49
C ALA A 119 12.42 26.29 1.79
N ARG A 120 12.77 27.45 1.20
CA ARG A 120 12.00 28.69 1.33
C ARG A 120 10.58 28.52 0.80
N TYR A 121 10.42 28.00 -0.41
CA TYR A 121 9.09 27.79 -1.01
C TYR A 121 8.28 26.72 -0.27
N ALA A 122 8.91 25.64 0.20
CA ALA A 122 8.23 24.60 0.97
C ALA A 122 7.72 25.14 2.31
N TYR A 123 8.52 25.95 3.01
CA TYR A 123 8.09 26.66 4.21
C TYR A 123 6.91 27.60 3.91
N GLN A 124 7.01 28.42 2.86
CA GLN A 124 5.92 29.32 2.46
C GLN A 124 4.62 28.55 2.12
N GLY A 125 4.74 27.40 1.47
CA GLY A 125 3.61 26.52 1.16
C GLY A 125 2.93 26.00 2.42
N ARG A 126 3.69 25.50 3.42
CA ARG A 126 3.13 25.02 4.69
C ARG A 126 2.56 26.16 5.53
N TYR A 127 3.23 27.31 5.55
CA TYR A 127 2.72 28.51 6.21
C TYR A 127 1.38 28.95 5.61
N CYS A 128 1.25 28.94 4.29
CA CYS A 128 -0.01 29.21 3.57
C CYS A 128 -1.12 28.22 3.96
N VAL A 129 -0.81 26.93 4.12
CA VAL A 129 -1.77 25.92 4.61
C VAL A 129 -2.18 26.21 6.05
N ALA A 130 -1.22 26.54 6.92
CA ALA A 130 -1.50 26.90 8.31
C ALA A 130 -2.39 28.15 8.40
N GLU A 131 -2.13 29.19 7.59
CA GLU A 131 -2.99 30.37 7.49
C GLU A 131 -4.42 30.00 7.10
N ALA A 132 -4.60 29.14 6.09
CA ALA A 132 -5.91 28.72 5.63
C ALA A 132 -6.71 27.98 6.73
N LEU A 133 -6.03 27.14 7.54
CA LEU A 133 -6.64 26.44 8.65
C LEU A 133 -7.00 27.40 9.80
N VAL A 134 -6.06 28.27 10.19
CA VAL A 134 -6.26 29.25 11.27
C VAL A 134 -7.33 30.28 10.89
N MET A 135 -7.44 30.66 9.61
CA MET A 135 -8.50 31.55 9.12
C MET A 135 -9.90 31.03 9.42
N VAL A 136 -10.10 29.70 9.37
CA VAL A 136 -11.42 29.07 9.53
C VAL A 136 -11.66 28.60 10.95
N PHE A 137 -10.64 28.02 11.59
CA PHE A 137 -10.77 27.36 12.91
C PHE A 137 -10.13 28.13 14.05
N GLY A 138 -9.37 29.19 13.78
CA GLY A 138 -8.61 29.92 14.79
C GLY A 138 -7.66 28.99 15.54
N GLU A 139 -7.70 29.05 16.87
CA GLU A 139 -6.87 28.22 17.75
C GLU A 139 -7.22 26.73 17.68
N GLU A 140 -8.46 26.37 17.31
CA GLU A 140 -8.88 24.98 17.17
C GLU A 140 -8.11 24.24 16.07
N ALA A 141 -7.57 24.96 15.06
CA ALA A 141 -6.66 24.38 14.06
C ALA A 141 -5.42 23.76 14.72
N TYR A 142 -4.78 24.50 15.63
CA TYR A 142 -3.59 24.07 16.33
C TYR A 142 -3.87 22.83 17.19
N ASP A 143 -4.93 22.91 18.02
CA ASP A 143 -5.29 21.83 18.94
C ASP A 143 -5.64 20.54 18.19
N HIS A 144 -6.32 20.65 17.04
CA HIS A 144 -6.67 19.51 16.22
C HIS A 144 -5.43 18.85 15.58
N LEU A 145 -4.50 19.63 15.03
CA LEU A 145 -3.26 19.08 14.47
C LEU A 145 -2.42 18.42 15.58
N TRP A 146 -2.38 19.02 16.77
CA TRP A 146 -1.71 18.43 17.94
C TRP A 146 -2.30 17.06 18.30
N GLN A 147 -3.63 16.96 18.42
CA GLN A 147 -4.30 15.69 18.70
C GLN A 147 -4.03 14.63 17.63
N ARG A 148 -4.02 15.02 16.35
CA ARG A 148 -3.66 14.10 15.25
C ARG A 148 -2.22 13.61 15.36
N LEU A 149 -1.29 14.50 15.72
CA LEU A 149 0.11 14.12 15.93
C LEU A 149 0.28 13.16 17.11
N GLU A 150 -0.46 13.34 18.21
CA GLU A 150 -0.47 12.35 19.31
C GLU A 150 -0.92 10.96 18.83
N GLN A 151 -1.90 10.88 17.93
CA GLN A 151 -2.29 9.60 17.32
C GLN A 151 -1.19 9.02 16.41
N VAL A 152 -0.47 9.86 15.67
CA VAL A 152 0.69 9.40 14.87
C VAL A 152 1.80 8.89 15.78
N LYS A 153 2.08 9.58 16.90
CA LYS A 153 3.09 9.17 17.88
C LYS A 153 2.79 7.80 18.47
N VAL A 154 1.57 7.57 18.96
CA VAL A 154 1.15 6.27 19.49
C VAL A 154 1.39 5.15 18.46
N TRP A 155 1.03 5.41 17.20
CA TRP A 155 1.26 4.45 16.11
C TRP A 155 2.75 4.23 15.78
N LEU A 156 3.61 5.25 15.91
CA LEU A 156 5.06 5.10 15.76
C LEU A 156 5.69 4.36 16.95
N GLU A 157 5.21 4.59 18.17
CA GLU A 157 5.67 3.93 19.41
C GLU A 157 5.37 2.42 19.43
N GLU A 158 4.29 2.00 18.76
CA GLU A 158 3.99 0.58 18.53
C GLU A 158 5.04 -0.12 17.64
N ARG A 159 5.98 0.63 17.04
CA ARG A 159 7.07 0.11 16.23
C ARG A 159 8.39 0.06 16.98
N VAL A 160 9.19 -0.95 16.66
CA VAL A 160 10.45 -1.26 17.35
C VAL A 160 11.67 -1.13 16.42
N ASP A 161 11.62 -0.22 15.44
CA ASP A 161 12.76 0.06 14.55
C ASP A 161 13.39 1.44 14.79
N GLN A 162 14.64 1.59 14.35
CA GLN A 162 15.44 2.80 14.56
C GLN A 162 14.88 3.99 13.77
N GLU A 163 14.37 3.75 12.57
CA GLU A 163 13.79 4.77 11.70
C GLU A 163 12.55 5.41 12.35
N ALA A 164 11.64 4.60 12.89
CA ALA A 164 10.48 5.09 13.65
C ALA A 164 10.87 5.88 14.90
N SER A 165 11.95 5.47 15.57
CA SER A 165 12.47 6.17 16.76
C SER A 165 13.03 7.56 16.42
N GLU A 166 13.78 7.67 15.31
CA GLU A 166 14.32 8.95 14.82
C GLU A 166 13.20 9.90 14.37
N LEU A 167 12.19 9.37 13.68
CA LEU A 167 11.00 10.12 13.27
C LEU A 167 10.18 10.60 14.49
N LEU A 168 9.98 9.73 15.49
CA LEU A 168 9.27 10.07 16.72
C LEU A 168 9.99 11.21 17.46
N ASN A 169 11.31 11.16 17.54
CA ASN A 169 12.11 12.25 18.13
C ASN A 169 11.91 13.56 17.36
N ARG A 170 11.98 13.52 16.03
CA ARG A 170 11.80 14.72 15.21
C ARG A 170 10.40 15.31 15.32
N ILE A 171 9.35 14.48 15.40
CA ILE A 171 7.98 14.92 15.64
C ILE A 171 7.87 15.58 17.02
N ASN A 172 8.46 15.00 18.06
CA ASN A 172 8.46 15.58 19.40
C ASN A 172 9.18 16.93 19.45
N GLU A 173 10.31 17.07 18.75
CA GLU A 173 11.02 18.35 18.60
C GLU A 173 10.12 19.42 17.96
N LEU A 174 9.48 19.09 16.84
CA LEU A 174 8.60 20.03 16.14
C LEU A 174 7.36 20.42 16.96
N MET A 175 6.80 19.49 17.74
CA MET A 175 5.71 19.79 18.67
C MET A 175 6.18 20.72 19.79
N ALA A 176 7.38 20.50 20.34
CA ALA A 176 7.97 21.39 21.34
C ALA A 176 8.30 22.77 20.76
N GLU A 177 8.82 22.84 19.52
CA GLU A 177 9.01 24.10 18.79
C GLU A 177 7.67 24.85 18.61
N ALA A 178 6.61 24.14 18.20
CA ALA A 178 5.29 24.71 18.03
C ALA A 178 4.72 25.28 19.34
N GLU A 179 4.86 24.55 20.45
CA GLU A 179 4.42 25.01 21.77
C GLU A 179 5.24 26.21 22.26
N GLY A 180 6.55 26.22 21.97
CA GLY A 180 7.42 27.37 22.24
C GLY A 180 6.97 28.63 21.48
N ILE A 181 6.68 28.49 20.18
CA ILE A 181 6.21 29.59 19.33
C ILE A 181 4.83 30.08 19.77
N LYS A 182 3.88 29.18 20.04
CA LYS A 182 2.51 29.55 20.47
C LYS A 182 2.50 30.39 21.74
N ASN A 183 3.43 30.13 22.65
CA ASN A 183 3.53 30.82 23.95
C ASN A 183 4.40 32.08 23.92
N ASP A 184 5.03 32.41 22.78
CA ASP A 184 5.82 33.63 22.63
C ASP A 184 4.90 34.81 22.29
N SER A 185 4.70 35.70 23.27
CA SER A 185 3.82 36.86 23.15
C SER A 185 4.34 37.95 22.22
N ASP A 186 5.61 37.89 21.84
CA ASP A 186 6.27 38.95 21.06
C ASP A 186 6.28 38.64 19.55
N LEU A 187 5.84 37.44 19.16
CA LEU A 187 5.75 37.01 17.76
C LEU A 187 4.41 37.39 17.13
N GLU A 188 4.48 38.24 16.10
CA GLU A 188 3.36 38.43 15.18
C GLU A 188 3.07 37.11 14.46
N ASP A 189 1.79 36.75 14.32
CA ASP A 189 1.31 35.49 13.74
C ASP A 189 1.83 34.21 14.42
N ALA A 190 2.14 34.28 15.73
CA ALA A 190 2.62 33.13 16.53
C ALA A 190 1.75 31.86 16.33
N LEU A 191 0.42 32.00 16.29
CA LEU A 191 -0.48 30.87 16.09
C LEU A 191 -0.29 30.20 14.72
N THR A 192 -0.16 30.99 13.65
CA THR A 192 0.07 30.47 12.30
C THR A 192 1.42 29.79 12.19
N GLN A 193 2.48 30.40 12.75
CA GLN A 193 3.82 29.82 12.76
C GLN A 193 3.88 28.52 13.56
N ALA A 194 3.22 28.47 14.72
CA ALA A 194 3.11 27.26 15.52
C ALA A 194 2.34 26.16 14.76
N THR A 195 1.25 26.54 14.10
CA THR A 195 0.44 25.63 13.26
C THR A 195 1.25 25.09 12.07
N GLU A 196 2.11 25.89 11.44
CA GLU A 196 3.03 25.45 10.37
C GLU A 196 3.97 24.35 10.84
N ARG A 197 4.51 24.46 12.05
CA ARG A 197 5.37 23.42 12.64
C ARG A 197 4.64 22.10 12.82
N LEU A 198 3.37 22.15 13.25
CA LEU A 198 2.54 20.95 13.35
C LEU A 198 2.20 20.36 11.97
N VAL A 199 1.99 21.20 10.95
CA VAL A 199 1.80 20.75 9.55
C VAL A 199 3.06 20.01 9.06
N LEU A 200 4.25 20.55 9.33
CA LEU A 200 5.52 19.87 8.99
C LEU A 200 5.64 18.52 9.70
N ALA A 201 5.35 18.47 11.00
CA ALA A 201 5.38 17.21 11.76
C ALA A 201 4.41 16.17 11.18
N LEU A 202 3.22 16.58 10.75
CA LEU A 202 2.25 15.69 10.11
C LEU A 202 2.73 15.21 8.75
N GLN A 203 3.35 16.08 7.95
CA GLN A 203 3.95 15.69 6.67
C GLN A 203 5.02 14.60 6.85
N ILE A 204 5.85 14.73 7.89
CA ILE A 204 6.84 13.70 8.28
C ILE A 204 6.14 12.40 8.71
N GLY A 205 5.07 12.49 9.51
CA GLY A 205 4.28 11.31 9.91
C GLY A 205 3.61 10.58 8.74
N HIS A 206 3.10 11.31 7.76
CA HIS A 206 2.48 10.75 6.55
C HIS A 206 3.48 10.02 5.67
N ARG A 207 4.73 10.50 5.59
CA ARG A 207 5.82 9.81 4.90
C ARG A 207 5.95 8.37 5.34
N GLU A 208 6.00 8.13 6.65
CA GLU A 208 6.20 6.79 7.17
C GLU A 208 5.02 5.88 6.82
N ARG A 209 3.79 6.41 6.88
CA ARG A 209 2.60 5.67 6.44
C ARG A 209 2.65 5.33 4.96
N VAL A 210 3.05 6.27 4.10
CA VAL A 210 3.15 6.05 2.65
C VAL A 210 4.28 5.08 2.32
N HIS A 211 5.47 5.25 2.91
CA HIS A 211 6.57 4.32 2.75
C HIS A 211 6.20 2.91 3.18
N GLN A 212 5.49 2.75 4.29
CA GLN A 212 5.04 1.44 4.73
C GLN A 212 3.97 0.85 3.84
N ARG A 213 2.97 1.64 3.45
CA ARG A 213 1.99 1.18 2.45
C ARG A 213 2.68 0.75 1.16
N HIS A 214 3.74 1.45 0.75
CA HIS A 214 4.55 1.06 -0.39
C HIS A 214 5.35 -0.23 -0.14
N ARG A 215 6.01 -0.38 1.03
CA ARG A 215 6.73 -1.62 1.41
C ARG A 215 5.77 -2.82 1.51
N GLU A 216 4.62 -2.65 2.14
CA GLU A 216 3.54 -3.62 2.24
C GLU A 216 2.99 -3.95 0.85
N MET A 217 2.69 -2.95 0.02
CA MET A 217 2.21 -3.15 -1.34
C MET A 217 3.25 -3.86 -2.21
N ALA A 218 4.54 -3.56 -2.05
CA ALA A 218 5.62 -4.28 -2.74
C ALA A 218 5.65 -5.75 -2.33
N SER A 219 5.52 -6.04 -1.03
CA SER A 219 5.41 -7.42 -0.52
C SER A 219 4.17 -8.12 -1.07
N HIS A 220 3.01 -7.46 -1.05
CA HIS A 220 1.76 -7.99 -1.60
C HIS A 220 1.81 -8.21 -3.11
N ALA A 221 2.48 -7.33 -3.84
CA ALA A 221 2.69 -7.45 -5.27
C ALA A 221 3.58 -8.67 -5.58
N ARG A 222 4.71 -8.83 -4.89
CA ARG A 222 5.59 -10.01 -5.01
C ARG A 222 4.82 -11.30 -4.77
N LEU A 223 4.05 -11.36 -3.68
CA LEU A 223 3.22 -12.51 -3.37
C LEU A 223 2.17 -12.76 -4.46
N SER A 224 1.52 -11.72 -4.97
CA SER A 224 0.48 -11.85 -6.01
C SER A 224 1.04 -12.33 -7.35
N VAL A 225 2.23 -11.85 -7.75
CA VAL A 225 2.94 -12.32 -8.95
C VAL A 225 3.32 -13.79 -8.80
N PHE A 226 3.88 -14.17 -7.65
CA PHE A 226 4.22 -15.55 -7.32
C PHE A 226 2.99 -16.49 -7.37
N MET A 227 1.87 -16.04 -6.80
CA MET A 227 0.59 -16.75 -6.83
C MET A 227 0.05 -16.87 -8.25
N GLY A 228 0.16 -15.82 -9.08
CA GLY A 228 -0.21 -15.87 -10.49
C GLY A 228 0.60 -16.89 -11.28
N HIS A 229 1.92 -16.97 -11.07
CA HIS A 229 2.77 -18.00 -11.65
C HIS A 229 2.34 -19.41 -11.23
N SER A 230 2.10 -19.61 -9.93
CA SER A 230 1.68 -20.90 -9.37
C SER A 230 0.33 -21.34 -9.94
N ALA A 231 -0.62 -20.41 -10.04
CA ALA A 231 -1.95 -20.64 -10.62
C ALA A 231 -1.86 -21.02 -12.10
N LEU A 232 -1.05 -20.33 -12.89
CA LEU A 232 -0.83 -20.63 -14.30
C LEU A 232 -0.22 -22.03 -14.49
N GLN A 233 0.79 -22.37 -13.70
CA GLN A 233 1.46 -23.67 -13.77
C GLN A 233 0.49 -24.80 -13.40
N LEU A 234 -0.26 -24.63 -12.32
CA LEU A 234 -1.27 -25.61 -11.89
C LEU A 234 -2.38 -25.76 -12.92
N ALA A 235 -2.92 -24.65 -13.45
CA ALA A 235 -3.95 -24.70 -14.49
C ALA A 235 -3.45 -25.38 -15.76
N ALA A 236 -2.23 -25.08 -16.20
CA ALA A 236 -1.62 -25.73 -17.36
C ALA A 236 -1.41 -27.23 -17.13
N GLN A 237 -1.01 -27.64 -15.93
CA GLN A 237 -0.87 -29.04 -15.57
C GLN A 237 -2.24 -29.76 -15.60
N ILE A 238 -3.26 -29.21 -14.93
CA ILE A 238 -4.61 -29.79 -14.89
C ILE A 238 -5.18 -29.92 -16.31
N VAL A 239 -5.08 -28.87 -17.12
CA VAL A 239 -5.56 -28.89 -18.51
C VAL A 239 -4.80 -29.91 -19.37
N ALA A 240 -3.52 -30.14 -19.12
CA ALA A 240 -2.72 -31.13 -19.84
C ALA A 240 -2.94 -32.57 -19.36
N GLU A 241 -3.32 -32.77 -18.09
CA GLU A 241 -3.66 -34.08 -17.51
C GLU A 241 -5.08 -34.56 -17.91
N GLY A 242 -5.93 -33.64 -18.36
CA GLY A 242 -7.25 -33.93 -18.93
C GLY A 242 -7.19 -34.53 -20.35
N ALA A 243 -8.34 -34.50 -21.05
CA ALA A 243 -8.38 -34.78 -22.50
C ALA A 243 -7.56 -33.73 -23.29
N GLU A 244 -7.41 -33.91 -24.61
CA GLU A 244 -6.71 -32.91 -25.44
C GLU A 244 -7.25 -31.48 -25.18
N PRO A 245 -6.38 -30.51 -24.82
CA PRO A 245 -6.79 -29.15 -24.49
C PRO A 245 -7.58 -28.49 -25.63
N THR A 246 -8.71 -27.87 -25.30
CA THR A 246 -9.47 -27.10 -26.29
C THR A 246 -8.74 -25.81 -26.68
N GLU A 247 -9.01 -25.28 -27.89
CA GLU A 247 -8.43 -24.01 -28.34
C GLU A 247 -8.77 -22.83 -27.39
N GLU A 248 -9.94 -22.87 -26.77
CA GLU A 248 -10.38 -21.85 -25.81
C GLU A 248 -9.57 -21.93 -24.51
N GLN A 249 -9.36 -23.12 -23.95
CA GLN A 249 -8.49 -23.32 -22.79
C GLN A 249 -7.06 -22.85 -23.07
N VAL A 250 -6.51 -23.20 -24.24
CA VAL A 250 -5.17 -22.75 -24.66
C VAL A 250 -5.11 -21.24 -24.77
N ARG A 251 -6.15 -20.59 -25.30
CA ARG A 251 -6.21 -19.12 -25.42
C ARG A 251 -6.25 -18.46 -24.05
N VAL A 252 -7.07 -18.96 -23.13
CA VAL A 252 -7.18 -18.44 -21.76
C VAL A 252 -5.88 -18.63 -20.98
N LEU A 253 -5.22 -19.78 -21.10
CA LEU A 253 -3.89 -20.01 -20.50
C LEU A 253 -2.83 -19.04 -21.04
N ARG A 254 -2.82 -18.75 -22.35
CA ARG A 254 -1.94 -17.73 -22.93
C ARG A 254 -2.23 -16.34 -22.39
N HIS A 255 -3.50 -16.01 -22.17
CA HIS A 255 -3.87 -14.72 -21.57
C HIS A 255 -3.39 -14.62 -20.12
N ALA A 256 -3.61 -15.66 -19.30
CA ALA A 256 -3.06 -15.72 -17.94
C ALA A 256 -1.53 -15.59 -17.95
N GLN A 257 -0.83 -16.28 -18.85
CA GLN A 257 0.62 -16.15 -19.02
C GLN A 257 1.06 -14.72 -19.35
N HIS A 258 0.32 -14.04 -20.23
CA HIS A 258 0.59 -12.65 -20.57
C HIS A 258 0.42 -11.72 -19.36
N LEU A 259 -0.65 -11.91 -18.57
CA LEU A 259 -0.90 -11.13 -17.35
C LEU A 259 0.22 -11.33 -16.32
N VAL A 260 0.67 -12.57 -16.11
CA VAL A 260 1.78 -12.86 -15.18
C VAL A 260 3.07 -12.19 -15.65
N ALA A 261 3.38 -12.25 -16.96
CA ALA A 261 4.57 -11.60 -17.51
C ALA A 261 4.53 -10.08 -17.28
N HIS A 262 3.39 -9.44 -17.54
CA HIS A 262 3.24 -7.99 -17.30
C HIS A 262 3.25 -7.65 -15.81
N ALA A 263 2.75 -8.54 -14.95
CA ALA A 263 2.79 -8.36 -13.51
C ALA A 263 4.24 -8.41 -12.99
N ALA A 264 5.07 -9.31 -13.53
CA ALA A 264 6.49 -9.40 -13.24
C ALA A 264 7.25 -8.14 -13.74
N GLU A 265 7.02 -7.72 -14.98
CA GLU A 265 7.61 -6.50 -15.52
C GLU A 265 7.22 -5.26 -14.69
N ALA A 266 5.94 -5.14 -14.31
CA ALA A 266 5.45 -4.07 -13.45
C ALA A 266 6.10 -4.09 -12.06
N LEU A 267 6.35 -5.28 -11.50
CA LEU A 267 7.04 -5.46 -10.23
C LEU A 267 8.50 -5.00 -10.34
N ASP A 268 9.20 -5.37 -11.41
CA ASP A 268 10.60 -5.02 -11.66
C ASP A 268 10.81 -3.50 -11.78
N VAL A 269 9.84 -2.78 -12.37
CA VAL A 269 9.87 -1.31 -12.48
C VAL A 269 9.22 -0.57 -11.29
N GLY A 270 8.89 -1.28 -10.20
CA GLY A 270 8.35 -0.67 -8.97
C GLY A 270 6.88 -0.23 -9.03
N ARG A 271 6.12 -0.64 -10.05
CA ARG A 271 4.67 -0.35 -10.18
C ARG A 271 3.83 -1.37 -9.40
N TYR A 272 4.01 -1.40 -8.07
CA TYR A 272 3.44 -2.43 -7.20
C TYR A 272 1.91 -2.58 -7.27
N PRO A 273 1.09 -1.51 -7.31
CA PRO A 273 -0.37 -1.67 -7.41
C PRO A 273 -0.80 -2.36 -8.71
N LEU A 274 -0.12 -2.06 -9.82
CA LEU A 274 -0.38 -2.70 -11.12
C LEU A 274 0.06 -4.17 -11.09
N ALA A 275 1.25 -4.46 -10.56
CA ALA A 275 1.75 -5.83 -10.40
C ALA A 275 0.81 -6.68 -9.53
N PHE A 276 0.32 -6.12 -8.42
CA PHE A 276 -0.68 -6.74 -7.56
C PHE A 276 -1.97 -7.06 -8.32
N GLY A 277 -2.53 -6.07 -9.03
CA GLY A 277 -3.77 -6.22 -9.79
C GLY A 277 -3.66 -7.27 -10.89
N LEU A 278 -2.59 -7.24 -11.68
CA LEU A 278 -2.33 -8.20 -12.76
C LEU A 278 -2.06 -9.62 -12.25
N GLY A 279 -1.29 -9.76 -11.17
CA GLY A 279 -1.02 -11.07 -10.54
C GLY A 279 -2.31 -11.73 -10.03
N ARG A 280 -3.18 -10.95 -9.37
CA ARG A 280 -4.49 -11.43 -8.92
C ARG A 280 -5.41 -11.81 -10.10
N GLU A 281 -5.40 -11.00 -11.16
CA GLU A 281 -6.21 -11.29 -12.33
C GLU A 281 -5.72 -12.57 -13.03
N ALA A 282 -4.41 -12.80 -13.10
CA ALA A 282 -3.86 -14.04 -13.64
C ALA A 282 -4.34 -15.29 -12.89
N VAL A 283 -4.43 -15.22 -11.55
CA VAL A 283 -5.00 -16.30 -10.72
C VAL A 283 -6.44 -16.62 -11.15
N ASN A 284 -7.25 -15.60 -11.40
CA ASN A 284 -8.65 -15.76 -11.79
C ASN A 284 -8.79 -16.28 -13.23
N VAL A 285 -8.01 -15.74 -14.16
CA VAL A 285 -8.01 -16.20 -15.56
C VAL A 285 -7.52 -17.65 -15.66
N ALA A 286 -6.55 -18.05 -14.85
CA ALA A 286 -6.10 -19.45 -14.77
C ALA A 286 -7.22 -20.40 -14.30
N LEU A 287 -8.07 -19.97 -13.34
CA LEU A 287 -9.26 -20.73 -12.95
C LEU A 287 -10.23 -20.93 -14.11
N VAL A 288 -10.43 -19.89 -14.94
CA VAL A 288 -11.32 -19.98 -16.09
C VAL A 288 -10.87 -21.10 -17.03
N ALA A 289 -9.56 -21.23 -17.29
CA ALA A 289 -9.04 -22.32 -18.13
C ALA A 289 -9.38 -23.72 -17.56
N VAL A 290 -9.29 -23.90 -16.25
CA VAL A 290 -9.65 -25.15 -15.57
C VAL A 290 -11.17 -25.40 -15.66
N MET A 291 -11.97 -24.35 -15.58
CA MET A 291 -13.43 -24.42 -15.53
C MET A 291 -14.13 -24.54 -16.89
N LEU A 292 -13.40 -24.36 -18.00
CA LEU A 292 -13.93 -24.48 -19.36
C LEU A 292 -14.26 -25.93 -19.76
N GLU A 293 -13.75 -26.94 -19.05
CA GLU A 293 -14.06 -28.34 -19.36
C GLU A 293 -15.56 -28.65 -19.14
N PRO A 294 -16.31 -29.12 -20.15
CA PRO A 294 -17.75 -29.37 -20.02
C PRO A 294 -18.06 -30.41 -18.95
N GLY A 295 -18.91 -30.07 -17.97
CA GLY A 295 -19.26 -30.95 -16.87
C GLY A 295 -20.37 -30.37 -15.98
N ILE A 296 -20.97 -31.22 -15.15
CA ILE A 296 -21.98 -30.80 -14.16
C ILE A 296 -21.28 -30.04 -13.04
N GLU A 297 -21.86 -28.92 -12.61
CA GLU A 297 -21.29 -28.01 -11.60
C GLU A 297 -20.89 -28.73 -10.30
N GLN A 298 -21.65 -29.74 -9.88
CA GLN A 298 -21.37 -30.59 -8.71
C GLN A 298 -20.05 -31.36 -8.83
N ALA A 299 -19.77 -31.99 -9.99
CA ALA A 299 -18.54 -32.74 -10.21
C ALA A 299 -17.29 -31.83 -10.19
N ARG A 300 -17.45 -30.58 -10.65
CA ARG A 300 -16.38 -29.57 -10.60
C ARG A 300 -16.08 -29.11 -9.17
N VAL A 301 -17.11 -28.95 -8.34
CA VAL A 301 -16.93 -28.65 -6.91
C VAL A 301 -16.17 -29.80 -6.22
N GLU A 302 -16.57 -31.05 -6.46
CA GLU A 302 -15.90 -32.22 -5.89
C GLU A 302 -14.44 -32.33 -6.32
N ALA A 303 -14.14 -32.08 -7.60
CA ALA A 303 -12.76 -32.03 -8.10
C ALA A 303 -11.95 -30.92 -7.43
N MET A 304 -12.52 -29.73 -7.20
CA MET A 304 -11.86 -28.63 -6.50
C MET A 304 -11.65 -28.92 -5.01
N VAL A 305 -12.59 -29.61 -4.35
CA VAL A 305 -12.42 -30.07 -2.96
C VAL A 305 -11.24 -31.03 -2.88
N GLN A 306 -11.17 -32.02 -3.78
CA GLN A 306 -10.07 -32.98 -3.83
C GLN A 306 -8.73 -32.31 -4.13
N LEU A 307 -8.69 -31.39 -5.10
CA LEU A 307 -7.49 -30.63 -5.43
C LEU A 307 -6.97 -29.85 -4.22
N ALA A 308 -7.86 -29.13 -3.52
CA ALA A 308 -7.50 -28.35 -2.34
C ALA A 308 -7.02 -29.26 -1.20
N GLN A 309 -7.66 -30.42 -0.99
CA GLN A 309 -7.22 -31.44 -0.03
C GLN A 309 -5.82 -31.96 -0.32
N MET A 310 -5.56 -32.35 -1.56
CA MET A 310 -4.25 -32.86 -1.96
C MET A 310 -3.16 -31.78 -1.85
N ALA A 311 -3.46 -30.55 -2.27
CA ALA A 311 -2.51 -29.44 -2.22
C ALA A 311 -2.16 -29.07 -0.77
N VAL A 312 -3.17 -28.93 0.11
CA VAL A 312 -2.95 -28.62 1.53
C VAL A 312 -2.17 -29.73 2.23
N ALA A 313 -2.53 -31.00 2.01
CA ALA A 313 -1.79 -32.12 2.61
C ALA A 313 -0.32 -32.17 2.16
N ALA A 314 -0.04 -31.91 0.87
CA ALA A 314 1.32 -31.85 0.36
C ALA A 314 2.10 -30.65 0.95
N ALA A 315 1.44 -29.52 1.19
CA ALA A 315 2.05 -28.37 1.85
C ALA A 315 2.30 -28.61 3.36
N GLU A 316 1.42 -29.34 4.05
CA GLU A 316 1.64 -29.81 5.43
C GLU A 316 2.88 -30.71 5.51
N GLU A 317 3.01 -31.66 4.59
CA GLU A 317 4.19 -32.52 4.51
C GLU A 317 5.46 -31.70 4.27
N ALA A 318 5.44 -30.77 3.31
CA ALA A 318 6.58 -29.91 2.99
C ALA A 318 7.02 -29.04 4.17
N THR A 319 6.10 -28.57 5.01
CA THR A 319 6.39 -27.67 6.14
C THR A 319 6.67 -28.39 7.46
N THR A 320 6.72 -29.72 7.46
CA THR A 320 6.96 -30.50 8.67
C THR A 320 8.31 -30.15 9.32
N GLY A 321 8.28 -29.77 10.60
CA GLY A 321 9.48 -29.42 11.36
C GLY A 321 10.00 -27.99 11.16
N MET A 322 9.29 -27.16 10.39
CA MET A 322 9.59 -25.73 10.27
C MET A 322 9.15 -24.95 11.52
N ASP A 323 9.73 -23.77 11.70
CA ASP A 323 9.30 -22.81 12.72
C ASP A 323 7.82 -22.43 12.50
N PRO A 324 6.95 -22.57 13.53
CA PRO A 324 5.55 -22.15 13.46
C PRO A 324 5.35 -20.69 13.06
N GLN A 325 6.34 -19.82 13.32
CA GLN A 325 6.24 -18.40 12.94
C GLN A 325 6.70 -18.13 11.51
N SER A 326 7.24 -19.13 10.80
CA SER A 326 7.71 -18.97 9.43
C SER A 326 6.57 -18.58 8.49
N PHE A 327 6.92 -17.78 7.48
CA PHE A 327 5.97 -17.30 6.48
C PHE A 327 5.25 -18.46 5.74
N ALA A 328 5.97 -19.55 5.45
CA ALA A 328 5.42 -20.74 4.80
C ALA A 328 4.33 -21.42 5.66
N VAL A 329 4.54 -21.52 6.98
CA VAL A 329 3.55 -22.10 7.90
C VAL A 329 2.31 -21.20 8.01
N ARG A 330 2.47 -19.86 8.07
CA ARG A 330 1.32 -18.94 8.07
C ARG A 330 0.50 -19.00 6.77
N LEU A 331 1.17 -19.13 5.63
CA LEU A 331 0.49 -19.33 4.35
C LEU A 331 -0.27 -20.67 4.31
N LEU A 332 0.30 -21.72 4.88
CA LEU A 332 -0.38 -23.00 5.02
C LEU A 332 -1.65 -22.87 5.89
N GLU A 333 -1.57 -22.19 7.04
CA GLU A 333 -2.75 -21.92 7.88
C GLU A 333 -3.85 -21.18 7.08
N GLN A 334 -3.46 -20.20 6.26
CA GLN A 334 -4.39 -19.50 5.38
C GLN A 334 -5.01 -20.44 4.32
N ALA A 335 -4.22 -21.30 3.69
CA ALA A 335 -4.71 -22.30 2.74
C ALA A 335 -5.73 -23.24 3.40
N THR A 336 -5.43 -23.75 4.60
CA THR A 336 -6.32 -24.61 5.39
C THR A 336 -7.62 -23.89 5.75
N ASN A 337 -7.55 -22.62 6.18
CA ASN A 337 -8.74 -21.83 6.47
C ASN A 337 -9.61 -21.60 5.23
N LEU A 338 -9.01 -21.30 4.08
CA LEU A 338 -9.74 -21.16 2.81
C LEU A 338 -10.37 -22.48 2.40
N GLN A 339 -9.65 -23.60 2.51
CA GLN A 339 -10.18 -24.93 2.22
C GLN A 339 -11.39 -25.26 3.10
N GLN A 340 -11.31 -25.05 4.41
CA GLN A 340 -12.44 -25.27 5.33
C GLN A 340 -13.66 -24.42 4.97
N ARG A 341 -13.45 -23.13 4.65
CA ARG A 341 -14.52 -22.24 4.20
C ARG A 341 -15.14 -22.71 2.89
N GLY A 342 -14.31 -23.12 1.92
CA GLY A 342 -14.76 -23.67 0.64
C GLY A 342 -15.60 -24.93 0.82
N ASN A 343 -15.16 -25.86 1.68
CA ASN A 343 -15.90 -27.07 2.01
C ASN A 343 -17.25 -26.77 2.65
N ALA A 344 -17.32 -25.78 3.56
CA ALA A 344 -18.56 -25.41 4.24
C ALA A 344 -19.64 -24.87 3.29
N ILE A 345 -19.24 -24.22 2.18
CA ILE A 345 -20.17 -23.62 1.21
C ILE A 345 -20.32 -24.45 -0.08
N ALA A 346 -19.61 -25.58 -0.21
CA ALA A 346 -19.57 -26.42 -1.41
C ALA A 346 -20.96 -26.80 -1.95
N PHE A 347 -21.88 -27.16 -1.06
CA PHE A 347 -23.22 -27.62 -1.42
C PHE A 347 -24.26 -26.49 -1.58
N THR A 348 -24.03 -25.34 -0.95
CA THR A 348 -24.99 -24.23 -0.93
C THR A 348 -24.64 -23.13 -1.92
N GLN A 349 -23.35 -22.94 -2.22
CA GLN A 349 -22.84 -21.94 -3.15
C GLN A 349 -21.69 -22.51 -4.02
N PRO A 350 -21.99 -23.43 -4.97
CA PRO A 350 -21.00 -24.15 -5.77
C PRO A 350 -19.94 -23.25 -6.44
N ARG A 351 -20.36 -22.16 -7.07
CA ARG A 351 -19.45 -21.22 -7.76
C ARG A 351 -18.49 -20.51 -6.80
N ALA A 352 -19.01 -20.07 -5.66
CA ALA A 352 -18.20 -19.42 -4.64
C ALA A 352 -17.23 -20.44 -4.01
N ALA A 353 -17.68 -21.68 -3.80
CA ALA A 353 -16.84 -22.76 -3.30
C ALA A 353 -15.67 -23.05 -4.23
N ILE A 354 -15.92 -23.19 -5.54
CA ILE A 354 -14.88 -23.40 -6.56
C ILE A 354 -13.82 -22.29 -6.49
N TYR A 355 -14.25 -21.03 -6.42
CA TYR A 355 -13.33 -19.91 -6.31
C TYR A 355 -12.47 -19.96 -5.05
N VAL A 356 -13.08 -20.22 -3.89
CA VAL A 356 -12.39 -20.29 -2.60
C VAL A 356 -11.43 -21.49 -2.53
N LEU A 357 -11.84 -22.65 -3.01
CA LEU A 357 -11.04 -23.88 -3.05
C LEU A 357 -9.87 -23.77 -4.04
N TRP A 358 -10.06 -23.09 -5.17
CA TRP A 358 -8.98 -22.74 -6.09
C TRP A 358 -7.90 -21.89 -5.41
N HIS A 359 -8.31 -20.84 -4.70
CA HIS A 359 -7.37 -20.00 -3.96
C HIS A 359 -6.65 -20.78 -2.85
N ALA A 360 -7.36 -21.64 -2.12
CA ALA A 360 -6.72 -22.54 -1.14
C ALA A 360 -5.64 -23.41 -1.78
N SER A 361 -5.94 -23.99 -2.95
CA SER A 361 -5.02 -24.86 -3.70
C SER A 361 -3.78 -24.10 -4.14
N ILE A 362 -3.93 -22.90 -4.70
CA ILE A 362 -2.77 -22.11 -5.15
C ILE A 362 -1.91 -21.66 -3.97
N VAL A 363 -2.51 -21.26 -2.85
CA VAL A 363 -1.73 -20.85 -1.66
C VAL A 363 -0.91 -22.03 -1.17
N ALA A 364 -1.51 -23.23 -1.10
CA ALA A 364 -0.80 -24.45 -0.70
C ALA A 364 0.31 -24.84 -1.70
N TYR A 365 0.07 -24.76 -3.01
CA TYR A 365 1.13 -24.96 -4.01
C TYR A 365 2.25 -23.91 -3.91
N GLY A 366 1.89 -22.68 -3.56
CA GLY A 366 2.84 -21.62 -3.26
C GLY A 366 3.74 -21.97 -2.08
N VAL A 367 3.19 -22.52 -1.00
CA VAL A 367 3.97 -23.04 0.14
C VAL A 367 4.96 -24.12 -0.31
N ILE A 368 4.52 -25.09 -1.11
CA ILE A 368 5.40 -26.15 -1.63
C ILE A 368 6.56 -25.56 -2.45
N GLY A 369 6.26 -24.58 -3.32
CA GLY A 369 7.26 -23.87 -4.12
C GLY A 369 8.28 -23.12 -3.28
N LEU A 370 7.84 -22.45 -2.21
CA LEU A 370 8.71 -21.70 -1.28
C LEU A 370 9.64 -22.60 -0.47
N VAL A 371 9.20 -23.81 -0.13
CA VAL A 371 10.01 -24.76 0.67
C VAL A 371 10.97 -25.57 -0.21
N SER A 372 10.61 -25.80 -1.48
CA SER A 372 11.38 -26.66 -2.39
C SER A 372 12.42 -25.92 -3.22
N GLY A 373 12.37 -24.59 -3.27
CA GLY A 373 13.35 -23.71 -3.92
C GLY A 373 14.41 -23.24 -2.95
#